data_AF-A0A8D8GIB4-F1
#
_entry.id   AF-A0A8D8GIB4-F1
#
_cell.length_a   1.000
_cell.length_b   1.000
_cell.length_c   1.000
_cell.angle_alpha   90.00
_cell.angle_beta   90.00
_cell.angle_gamma   90.00
#
_symmetry.space_group_name_H-M   'P 1'
#
loop_
_entity.id
_entity.type
_entity.pdbx_description
1 polymer ?
#
loop_
_entity_poly.entity_id
_entity_poly.type
_entity_poly.pdbx_seq_one_letter_code
_entity_poly.pdbx_strand_id
1 'polypeptide(L)'
;EEVQIGGFRVWTDYTDSTLKHYGMWGISDLKLLMDAVNRSMPIRIREIHAVKLPKFAVAIANVLLSFATPKFKERITCHSTVLESKSHFDESLWPKQYGGPQDSVELNRAQRKLFCEKRDALLALDDMDIDVEHYSSLWNQSGPNNSDIDGGIAGCFRKLNVD
;
A
#
# COMPACT_ATOMS: atom_id res chain seq x y z
N GLU A 1 -13.17 -7.81 4.57
CA GLU A 1 -13.39 -7.75 3.11
C GLU A 1 -13.45 -6.33 2.55
N GLU A 2 -14.09 -5.37 3.25
CA GLU A 2 -14.22 -3.97 2.77
C GLU A 2 -12.92 -3.34 2.27
N VAL A 3 -11.82 -3.50 3.01
CA VAL A 3 -10.51 -2.94 2.65
C VAL A 3 -9.85 -3.68 1.47
N GLN A 4 -10.11 -4.98 1.31
CA GLN A 4 -9.58 -5.76 0.18
C GLN A 4 -10.25 -5.34 -1.13
N ILE A 5 -11.55 -5.00 -1.08
CA ILE A 5 -12.31 -4.52 -2.23
C ILE A 5 -12.05 -3.02 -2.47
N GLY A 6 -12.20 -2.22 -1.41
CA GLY A 6 -12.16 -0.76 -1.46
C GLY A 6 -10.75 -0.19 -1.65
N GLY A 7 -9.72 -0.92 -1.21
CA GLY A 7 -8.33 -0.50 -1.27
C GLY A 7 -7.99 0.68 -0.36
N PHE A 8 -6.78 1.21 -0.51
CA PHE A 8 -6.23 2.31 0.28
C PHE A 8 -5.95 3.53 -0.58
N ARG A 9 -6.24 4.71 -0.03
CA ARG A 9 -5.66 5.99 -0.49
C ARG A 9 -4.74 6.50 0.62
N VAL A 10 -3.50 6.83 0.25
CA VAL A 10 -2.48 7.30 1.18
C VAL A 10 -2.27 8.78 0.97
N TRP A 11 -2.18 9.53 2.06
CA TRP A 11 -1.84 10.95 2.05
C TRP A 11 -0.74 11.20 3.08
N THR A 12 0.35 11.86 2.66
CA THR A 12 1.52 12.09 3.50
C THR A 12 2.02 13.52 3.34
N ASP A 13 2.13 14.24 4.46
CA ASP A 13 2.80 15.54 4.54
C ASP A 13 4.26 15.35 4.97
N TYR A 14 5.19 15.80 4.14
CA TYR A 14 6.64 15.71 4.36
C TYR A 14 7.22 16.98 5.02
N THR A 15 6.36 17.90 5.50
CA THR A 15 6.79 19.04 6.32
C THR A 15 7.68 18.56 7.47
N ASP A 16 8.78 19.29 7.71
CA ASP A 16 9.80 19.01 8.73
C ASP A 16 10.57 17.69 8.58
N SER A 17 10.40 16.97 7.45
CA SER A 17 11.25 15.81 7.16
C SER A 17 12.69 16.25 6.90
N THR A 18 13.61 15.67 7.67
CA THR A 18 15.07 15.95 7.59
C THR A 18 15.82 14.84 6.87
N LEU A 19 17.03 15.14 6.36
CA LEU A 19 17.90 14.16 5.71
C LEU A 19 18.15 12.91 6.56
N LYS A 20 18.18 13.05 7.89
CA LYS A 20 18.33 11.91 8.81
C LYS A 20 17.25 10.84 8.60
N HIS A 21 15.99 11.22 8.36
CA HIS A 21 14.90 10.25 8.13
C HIS A 21 15.13 9.41 6.87
N TYR A 22 15.70 10.02 5.82
CA TYR A 22 15.95 9.35 4.55
C TYR A 22 17.28 8.58 4.55
N GLY A 23 18.29 9.10 5.25
CA GLY A 23 19.61 8.47 5.37
C GLY A 23 19.61 7.17 6.18
N MET A 24 18.51 6.81 6.85
CA MET A 24 18.33 5.49 7.47
C MET A 24 18.13 4.37 6.45
N TRP A 25 17.82 4.70 5.18
CA TRP A 25 17.50 3.74 4.14
C TRP A 25 18.68 3.59 3.18
N GLY A 26 19.24 2.39 3.12
CA GLY A 26 20.17 1.99 2.07
C GLY A 26 19.42 1.70 0.76
N ILE A 27 20.17 1.66 -0.35
CA ILE A 27 19.60 1.31 -1.67
C ILE A 27 18.95 -0.07 -1.65
N SER A 28 19.58 -1.03 -0.97
CA SER A 28 19.04 -2.39 -0.80
C SER A 28 17.70 -2.38 -0.06
N ASP A 29 17.55 -1.54 0.96
CA ASP A 29 16.30 -1.43 1.73
C ASP A 29 15.19 -0.82 0.87
N LEU A 30 15.49 0.21 0.09
CA LEU A 30 14.54 0.83 -0.85
C LEU A 30 14.08 -0.16 -1.92
N LYS A 31 15.01 -0.97 -2.45
CA LYS A 31 14.69 -2.02 -3.41
C LYS A 31 13.81 -3.10 -2.78
N LEU A 32 14.18 -3.59 -1.59
CA LEU A 32 13.40 -4.59 -0.86
C LEU A 32 11.97 -4.09 -0.58
N LEU A 33 11.83 -2.83 -0.16
CA LEU A 33 10.54 -2.19 0.06
C LEU A 33 9.68 -2.21 -1.22
N MET A 34 10.25 -1.81 -2.36
CA MET A 34 9.49 -1.79 -3.62
C MET A 34 9.18 -3.18 -4.16
N ASP A 35 10.08 -4.15 -4.00
CA ASP A 35 9.83 -5.54 -4.36
C ASP A 35 8.66 -6.10 -3.52
N ALA A 36 8.61 -5.77 -2.22
CA ALA A 36 7.48 -6.13 -1.36
C ALA A 36 6.17 -5.47 -1.80
N VAL A 37 6.17 -4.17 -2.10
CA VAL A 37 4.99 -3.43 -2.60
C VAL A 37 4.50 -3.99 -3.93
N ASN A 38 5.41 -4.34 -4.85
CA ASN A 38 5.05 -4.81 -6.18
C ASN A 38 4.54 -6.26 -6.18
N ARG A 39 5.03 -7.12 -5.28
CA ARG A 39 4.87 -8.59 -5.43
C ARG A 39 4.34 -9.31 -4.19
N SER A 40 4.48 -8.74 -3.00
CA SER A 40 4.33 -9.50 -1.75
C SER A 40 3.20 -8.99 -0.86
N MET A 41 2.81 -7.72 -0.98
CA MET A 41 1.72 -7.18 -0.18
C MET A 41 0.37 -7.36 -0.89
N PRO A 42 -0.59 -8.10 -0.31
CA PRO A 42 -1.95 -8.22 -0.85
C PRO A 42 -2.78 -6.95 -0.53
N ILE A 43 -2.20 -5.79 -0.81
CA ILE A 43 -2.75 -4.47 -0.49
C ILE A 43 -3.06 -3.73 -1.79
N ARG A 44 -4.34 -3.41 -2.01
CA ARG A 44 -4.76 -2.61 -3.16
C ARG A 44 -4.56 -1.12 -2.88
N ILE A 45 -3.40 -0.58 -3.25
CA ILE A 45 -3.16 0.86 -3.23
C ILE A 45 -3.87 1.50 -4.43
N ARG A 46 -4.74 2.48 -4.20
CA ARG A 46 -5.46 3.23 -5.24
C ARG A 46 -4.69 4.48 -5.64
N GLU A 47 -4.38 5.31 -4.67
CA GLU A 47 -3.71 6.60 -4.86
C GLU A 47 -2.77 6.87 -3.69
N ILE A 48 -1.64 7.54 -3.97
CA ILE A 48 -0.69 8.05 -2.97
C ILE A 48 -0.48 9.54 -3.27
N HIS A 49 -0.78 10.39 -2.28
CA HIS A 49 -0.63 11.83 -2.35
C HIS A 49 0.52 12.25 -1.43
N ALA A 50 1.64 12.63 -2.03
CA ALA A 50 2.82 13.15 -1.32
C ALA A 50 2.79 14.68 -1.35
N VAL A 51 2.87 15.33 -0.19
CA VAL A 51 2.73 16.79 -0.07
C VAL A 51 4.00 17.39 0.53
N LYS A 52 4.48 18.51 -0.02
CA LYS A 52 5.64 19.27 0.48
C LYS A 52 6.92 18.43 0.62
N LEU A 53 7.17 17.52 -0.33
CA LEU A 53 8.42 16.76 -0.38
C LEU A 53 9.61 17.72 -0.55
N PRO A 54 10.62 17.71 0.35
CA PRO A 54 11.75 18.63 0.25
C PRO A 54 12.63 18.28 -0.96
N LYS A 55 13.26 19.30 -1.57
CA LYS A 55 14.04 19.13 -2.82
C LYS A 55 15.12 18.05 -2.73
N PHE A 56 15.80 17.93 -1.59
CA PHE A 56 16.85 16.91 -1.41
C PHE A 56 16.27 15.48 -1.45
N ALA A 57 15.03 15.28 -1.00
CA ALA A 57 14.38 13.98 -0.95
C ALA A 57 13.88 13.52 -2.33
N VAL A 58 13.74 14.43 -3.30
CA VAL A 58 13.32 14.09 -4.67
C VAL A 58 14.28 13.09 -5.32
N ALA A 59 15.59 13.25 -5.12
CA ALA A 59 16.58 12.31 -5.65
C ALA A 59 16.40 10.90 -5.07
N ILE A 60 16.16 10.81 -3.76
CA ILE A 60 15.95 9.54 -3.05
C ILE A 60 14.63 8.89 -3.49
N ALA A 61 13.57 9.69 -3.63
CA ALA A 61 12.29 9.24 -4.16
C ALA A 61 12.43 8.71 -5.59
N ASN A 62 13.25 9.35 -6.44
CA ASN A 62 13.52 8.85 -7.79
C ASN A 62 14.24 7.50 -7.78
N VAL A 63 15.17 7.28 -6.84
CA VAL A 63 15.82 5.97 -6.67
C VAL A 63 14.78 4.92 -6.25
N LEU A 64 13.97 5.20 -5.24
CA LEU A 64 12.88 4.32 -4.81
C LEU A 64 11.95 3.97 -5.98
N LEU A 65 11.49 4.99 -6.71
CA LEU A 65 10.59 4.84 -7.85
C LEU A 65 11.25 4.14 -9.03
N SER A 66 12.58 4.11 -9.15
CA SER A 66 13.24 3.33 -10.21
C SER A 66 12.94 1.83 -10.10
N PHE A 67 12.64 1.34 -8.89
CA PHE A 67 12.23 -0.04 -8.61
C PHE A 67 10.71 -0.26 -8.70
N ALA A 68 9.91 0.79 -8.90
CA ALA A 68 8.45 0.67 -8.99
C ALA A 68 7.98 0.22 -10.38
N THR A 69 6.87 -0.52 -10.41
CA THR A 69 6.15 -0.80 -11.67
C THR A 69 5.54 0.48 -12.27
N PRO A 70 5.35 0.57 -13.61
CA PRO A 70 4.69 1.73 -14.22
C PRO A 70 3.32 2.03 -13.61
N LYS A 71 2.51 0.99 -13.43
CA LYS A 71 1.18 1.06 -12.79
C LYS A 71 1.22 1.61 -11.37
N PHE A 72 2.28 1.34 -10.60
CA PHE A 72 2.42 1.91 -9.26
C PHE A 72 2.79 3.40 -9.32
N LYS A 73 3.69 3.79 -10.23
CA LYS A 73 4.08 5.20 -10.42
C LYS A 73 2.88 6.08 -10.79
N GLU A 74 2.00 5.58 -11.64
CA GLU A 74 0.76 6.28 -12.04
C GLU A 74 -0.19 6.58 -10.87
N ARG A 75 -0.06 5.85 -9.76
CA ARG A 75 -0.87 6.08 -8.55
C ARG A 75 -0.31 7.16 -7.63
N ILE A 76 0.90 7.67 -7.90
CA ILE A 76 1.57 8.65 -7.06
C ILE A 76 1.38 10.04 -7.64
N THR A 77 0.86 10.96 -6.83
CA THR A 77 0.76 12.38 -7.16
C THR A 77 1.49 13.20 -6.11
N CYS A 78 2.39 14.07 -6.56
CA CYS A 78 3.14 14.97 -5.69
C CYS A 78 2.54 16.39 -5.75
N HIS A 79 2.31 16.99 -4.59
CA HIS A 79 1.71 18.31 -4.44
C HIS A 79 2.68 19.26 -3.73
N SER A 80 2.66 20.52 -4.14
CA SER A 80 3.49 21.58 -3.56
C SER A 80 2.91 22.03 -2.22
N THR A 81 1.58 22.04 -2.12
CA THR A 81 0.84 22.53 -0.97
C THR A 81 -0.23 21.53 -0.50
N VAL A 82 -0.63 21.63 0.77
CA VAL A 82 -1.74 20.81 1.31
C VAL A 82 -3.04 21.12 0.57
N LEU A 83 -3.27 22.39 0.24
CA LEU A 83 -4.50 22.83 -0.44
C LEU A 83 -4.70 22.15 -1.80
N GLU A 84 -3.64 22.01 -2.60
CA GLU A 84 -3.68 21.29 -3.89
C GLU A 84 -4.15 19.84 -3.71
N SER A 85 -3.71 19.17 -2.65
CA SER A 85 -4.08 17.78 -2.39
C SER A 85 -5.50 17.60 -1.84
N LYS A 86 -6.14 18.68 -1.34
CA LYS A 86 -7.41 18.56 -0.60
C LYS A 86 -8.56 18.05 -1.44
N SER A 87 -8.64 18.47 -2.70
CA SER A 87 -9.71 18.10 -3.63
C SER A 87 -9.80 16.60 -3.93
N HIS A 88 -8.77 15.82 -3.60
CA HIS A 88 -8.75 14.38 -3.82
C HIS A 88 -9.41 13.56 -2.69
N PHE A 89 -9.74 14.19 -1.56
CA PHE A 89 -10.30 13.53 -0.38
C PHE A 89 -11.54 14.27 0.13
N ASP A 90 -12.46 13.51 0.73
CA ASP A 90 -13.66 14.08 1.34
C ASP A 90 -13.31 15.03 2.49
N GLU A 91 -14.00 16.18 2.57
CA GLU A 91 -13.77 17.21 3.58
C GLU A 91 -13.87 16.66 5.01
N SER A 92 -14.75 15.68 5.24
CA SER A 92 -14.95 15.05 6.53
C SER A 92 -13.74 14.26 7.03
N LEU A 93 -12.80 13.88 6.18
CA LEU A 93 -11.63 13.08 6.55
C LEU A 93 -10.45 13.94 7.03
N TRP A 94 -10.50 15.26 6.84
CA TRP A 94 -9.35 16.11 7.05
C TRP A 94 -9.06 16.36 8.53
N PRO A 95 -7.79 16.28 8.95
CA PRO A 95 -7.38 16.66 10.30
C PRO A 95 -7.59 18.14 10.63
N LYS A 96 -7.81 18.44 11.91
CA LYS A 96 -7.93 19.81 12.45
C LYS A 96 -6.74 20.70 12.12
N GLN A 97 -5.51 20.19 12.18
CA GLN A 97 -4.30 20.95 11.83
C GLN A 97 -4.25 21.37 10.35
N TYR A 98 -5.05 20.72 9.50
CA TYR A 98 -5.22 21.09 8.10
C TYR A 98 -6.58 21.75 7.85
N GLY A 99 -7.33 22.16 8.88
CA GLY A 99 -8.61 22.84 8.77
C GLY A 99 -9.82 21.94 8.50
N GLY A 100 -9.72 20.64 8.80
CA GLY A 100 -10.87 19.72 8.77
C GLY A 100 -11.41 19.37 10.16
N PRO A 101 -12.42 18.49 10.27
CA PRO A 101 -13.07 18.18 11.53
C PRO A 101 -12.34 17.13 12.37
N GLN A 102 -11.43 16.34 11.79
CA GLN A 102 -10.87 15.14 12.44
C GLN A 102 -9.80 15.47 13.48
N ASP A 103 -9.90 14.87 14.66
CA ASP A 103 -8.90 15.00 15.71
C ASP A 103 -7.82 13.93 15.59
N SER A 104 -6.64 14.30 15.07
CA SER A 104 -5.55 13.34 14.89
C SER A 104 -5.06 12.72 16.20
N VAL A 105 -5.18 13.40 17.34
CA VAL A 105 -4.72 12.84 18.63
C VAL A 105 -5.64 11.70 19.06
N GLU A 106 -6.95 11.91 18.97
CA GLU A 106 -7.94 10.88 19.29
C GLU A 106 -7.91 9.73 18.28
N LEU A 107 -7.77 10.01 16.97
CA LEU A 107 -7.61 8.96 15.96
C LEU A 107 -6.37 8.10 16.23
N ASN A 108 -5.23 8.70 16.55
CA ASN A 108 -4.02 7.96 16.92
C ASN A 108 -4.22 7.12 18.19
N ARG A 109 -4.92 7.65 19.20
CA ARG A 109 -5.25 6.90 20.42
C ARG A 109 -6.14 5.69 20.11
N ALA A 110 -7.19 5.89 19.31
CA ALA A 110 -8.10 4.83 18.89
C ALA A 110 -7.38 3.74 18.09
N GLN A 111 -6.51 4.13 17.15
CA GLN A 111 -5.71 3.19 16.37
C GLN A 111 -4.74 2.38 17.23
N ARG A 112 -4.05 3.02 18.20
CA ARG A 112 -3.19 2.31 19.16
C ARG A 112 -3.98 1.31 19.99
N LYS A 113 -5.15 1.71 20.49
CA LYS A 113 -6.04 0.82 21.24
C LYS A 113 -6.46 -0.39 20.39
N LEU A 114 -6.85 -0.17 19.14
CA LEU A 114 -7.18 -1.24 18.19
C LEU A 114 -6.00 -2.21 18.00
N PHE A 115 -4.78 -1.71 17.84
CA PHE A 115 -3.60 -2.59 17.73
C PHE A 115 -3.35 -3.42 18.99
N CYS A 116 -3.54 -2.84 20.18
CA CYS A 116 -3.45 -3.60 21.42
C CYS A 116 -4.53 -4.69 21.51
N GLU A 117 -5.77 -4.37 21.14
CA GLU A 117 -6.89 -5.33 21.14
C GLU A 117 -6.71 -6.46 20.12
N LYS A 118 -6.04 -6.18 18.99
CA LYS A 118 -5.77 -7.16 17.94
C LYS A 118 -4.45 -7.88 18.08
N ARG A 119 -3.66 -7.59 19.13
CA ARG A 119 -2.30 -8.09 19.31
C ARG A 119 -2.21 -9.61 19.20
N ASP A 120 -3.06 -10.34 19.92
CA ASP A 120 -2.97 -11.80 19.95
C ASP A 120 -3.34 -12.42 18.59
N ALA A 121 -4.34 -11.86 17.90
CA ALA A 121 -4.69 -12.27 16.56
C ALA A 121 -3.56 -11.96 15.54
N LEU A 122 -2.86 -10.83 15.69
CA LEU A 122 -1.72 -10.48 14.85
C LEU A 122 -0.54 -11.43 15.07
N LEU A 123 -0.25 -11.82 16.32
CA LEU A 123 0.82 -12.78 16.61
C LEU A 123 0.48 -14.19 16.13
N ALA A 124 -0.78 -14.59 16.23
CA ALA A 124 -1.23 -15.89 15.70
C ALA A 124 -1.08 -16.00 14.18
N LEU A 125 -0.86 -14.90 13.44
CA LEU A 125 -0.55 -14.95 12.01
C LEU A 125 0.85 -15.55 11.74
N ASP A 126 1.76 -15.50 12.71
CA ASP A 126 3.09 -16.12 12.59
C ASP A 126 3.00 -17.66 12.60
N ASP A 127 1.95 -18.21 13.21
CA ASP A 127 1.66 -19.66 13.27
C ASP A 127 0.79 -20.13 12.09
N MET A 128 0.44 -19.23 11.16
CA MET A 128 -0.42 -19.55 10.02
C MET A 128 0.38 -20.20 8.89
N ASP A 129 0.12 -21.48 8.66
CA ASP A 129 0.68 -22.24 7.54
C ASP A 129 -0.36 -22.53 6.45
N ILE A 130 0.13 -22.73 5.23
CA ILE A 130 -0.69 -23.24 4.14
C ILE A 130 -0.79 -24.75 4.28
N ASP A 131 -2.00 -25.30 4.26
CA ASP A 131 -2.22 -26.74 4.17
C ASP A 131 -1.82 -27.25 2.77
N VAL A 132 -0.52 -27.49 2.60
CA VAL A 132 0.07 -27.91 1.33
C VAL A 132 -0.55 -29.21 0.83
N GLU A 133 -0.88 -30.15 1.72
CA GLU A 133 -1.48 -31.43 1.33
C GLU A 133 -2.86 -31.20 0.69
N HIS A 134 -3.70 -30.38 1.31
CA HIS A 134 -5.01 -30.00 0.79
C HIS A 134 -4.94 -29.25 -0.55
N TYR A 135 -3.99 -28.32 -0.70
CA TYR A 135 -3.90 -27.47 -1.90
C TYR A 135 -3.01 -28.05 -3.02
N SER A 136 -2.26 -29.13 -2.77
CA SER A 136 -1.34 -29.74 -3.73
C SER A 136 -2.01 -30.13 -5.06
N SER A 137 -3.25 -30.63 -5.01
CA SER A 137 -4.01 -31.02 -6.20
C SER A 137 -4.43 -29.83 -7.08
N LEU A 138 -4.47 -28.61 -6.53
CA LEU A 138 -4.80 -27.39 -7.27
C LEU A 138 -3.57 -26.80 -7.95
N TRP A 139 -2.39 -26.87 -7.33
CA TRP A 139 -1.14 -26.37 -7.91
C TRP A 139 -0.62 -27.23 -9.06
N ASN A 140 -0.78 -28.55 -8.96
CA ASN A 140 -0.38 -29.50 -10.00
C ASN A 140 -1.19 -29.40 -11.31
N GLN A 141 -2.28 -28.63 -11.34
CA GLN A 141 -3.05 -28.34 -12.55
C GLN A 141 -2.49 -27.17 -13.37
N SER A 142 -1.56 -26.40 -12.79
CA SER A 142 -0.90 -25.29 -13.48
C SER A 142 0.30 -25.83 -14.25
N GLY A 143 0.12 -26.06 -15.56
CA GLY A 143 1.18 -26.55 -16.44
C GLY A 143 2.41 -25.61 -16.50
N PRO A 144 3.56 -26.10 -17.01
CA PRO A 144 4.89 -25.51 -16.85
C PRO A 144 5.12 -24.16 -17.56
N ASN A 145 4.10 -23.54 -18.15
CA ASN A 145 4.24 -22.33 -18.98
C ASN A 145 3.75 -21.03 -18.34
N ASN A 146 3.29 -21.02 -17.08
CA ASN A 146 2.90 -19.78 -16.41
C ASN A 146 3.96 -19.34 -15.40
N SER A 147 4.95 -18.60 -15.89
CA SER A 147 5.92 -17.86 -15.04
C SER A 147 5.36 -16.54 -14.50
N ASP A 148 4.12 -16.20 -14.83
CA ASP A 148 3.45 -15.01 -14.31
C ASP A 148 2.50 -15.39 -13.17
N ILE A 149 2.78 -14.82 -11.99
CA ILE A 149 1.89 -14.72 -10.83
C ILE A 149 0.74 -13.75 -11.18
N ASP A 150 0.06 -13.99 -12.31
CA ASP A 150 -1.17 -13.30 -12.73
C ASP A 150 -2.37 -14.28 -12.72
N GLY A 151 -2.10 -15.55 -12.41
CA GLY A 151 -3.10 -16.58 -12.13
C GLY A 151 -3.72 -16.44 -10.75
N GLY A 152 -4.26 -15.27 -10.42
CA GLY A 152 -5.29 -15.20 -9.39
C GLY A 152 -6.37 -16.22 -9.74
N ILE A 153 -6.86 -16.96 -8.73
CA ILE A 153 -7.89 -18.00 -8.84
C ILE A 153 -8.90 -17.57 -9.90
N ALA A 154 -8.82 -18.18 -11.07
CA ALA A 154 -9.78 -17.95 -12.15
C ALA A 154 -11.10 -18.54 -11.65
N GLY A 155 -11.89 -17.69 -10.98
CA GLY A 155 -13.25 -17.99 -10.60
C GLY A 155 -14.01 -18.46 -11.84
N CYS A 156 -15.01 -19.31 -11.64
CA CYS A 156 -15.83 -19.95 -12.67
C CYS A 156 -16.58 -18.94 -13.58
N PHE A 157 -15.88 -18.16 -14.39
CA PHE A 157 -16.47 -17.38 -15.45
C PHE A 157 -16.91 -18.36 -16.53
N ARG A 158 -18.22 -18.63 -16.57
CA ARG A 158 -18.85 -19.31 -17.70
C ARG A 158 -18.52 -18.49 -18.94
N LYS A 159 -17.86 -19.11 -19.93
CA LYS A 159 -17.70 -18.55 -21.27
C LYS A 159 -19.07 -18.12 -21.78
N LEU A 160 -19.23 -16.82 -22.01
CA LEU A 160 -20.34 -16.27 -22.77
C LEU A 160 -20.01 -16.53 -24.24
N ASN A 161 -20.68 -17.51 -24.84
CA ASN A 161 -20.75 -17.60 -26.29
C ASN A 161 -21.75 -16.54 -26.74
N VAL A 162 -21.28 -15.61 -27.56
CA VAL A 162 -22.14 -14.67 -28.29
C VAL A 162 -22.21 -15.22 -29.70
N ASP A 163 -23.42 -15.55 -30.15
CA ASP A 163 -23.71 -15.87 -31.55
C ASP A 163 -23.58 -14.63 -32.45
#